data_AF-A0A7J5WM97-F1
#
_entry.id   AF-A0A7J5WM97-F1
#
_cell.length_a   1.000
_cell.length_b   1.000
_cell.length_c   1.000
_cell.angle_alpha   90.00
_cell.angle_beta   90.00
_cell.angle_gamma   90.00
#
_symmetry.space_group_name_H-M   'P 1'
#
loop_
_entity.id
_entity.type
_entity.pdbx_description
1 polymer ?
#
loop_
_entity_poly.entity_id
_entity_poly.type
_entity_poly.pdbx_seq_one_letter_code
_entity_poly.pdbx_strand_id
1 'polypeptide(L)' 'MHIVIGYYLIEVLKTIQQPTLIIGINSDILCPLDEQAFMAKHMINAELYAIDSTYGHDGFIIETQKITTLLKAWI' A
#
# COMPACT_ATOMS: atom_id res chain seq x y z
N MET A 1 19.15 18.23 -4.75
CA MET A 1 18.57 17.39 -5.82
C MET A 1 17.55 16.36 -5.30
N HIS A 2 17.71 15.78 -4.10
CA HIS A 2 16.73 14.85 -3.52
C HIS A 2 15.39 15.48 -3.07
N ILE A 3 15.41 16.75 -2.67
CA ILE A 3 14.22 17.42 -2.11
C ILE A 3 13.14 17.69 -3.18
N VAL A 4 13.54 17.98 -4.43
CA VAL A 4 12.60 18.36 -5.51
C VAL A 4 11.76 17.18 -5.99
N ILE A 5 12.31 15.96 -5.97
CA ILE A 5 11.60 14.74 -6.39
C ILE A 5 10.50 14.38 -5.39
N GLY A 6 10.77 14.52 -4.09
CA GLY A 6 9.81 14.20 -3.03
C GLY A 6 8.57 15.10 -3.05
N TYR A 7 8.74 16.40 -3.34
CA TYR A 7 7.59 17.31 -3.49
C TYR A 7 6.72 16.95 -4.69
N TYR A 8 7.33 16.58 -5.83
CA TYR A 8 6.55 16.20 -7.01
C TYR A 8 5.72 14.93 -6.77
N LEU A 9 6.28 13.94 -6.07
CA LEU A 9 5.57 12.70 -5.77
C LEU A 9 4.32 12.93 -4.91
N ILE A 10 4.43 13.73 -3.85
CA ILE A 10 3.28 14.03 -2.97
C ILE A 10 2.16 14.72 -3.76
N GLU A 11 2.51 15.69 -4.61
CA GLU A 11 1.52 16.38 -5.43
C GLU A 11 0.85 15.43 -6.43
N VAL A 12 1.60 14.52 -7.04
CA VAL A 12 1.02 13.47 -7.91
C VAL A 12 0.11 12.53 -7.13
N LEU A 13 0.50 12.05 -5.95
CA LEU A 13 -0.33 11.16 -5.12
C LEU A 13 -1.67 11.80 -4.75
N LYS A 14 -1.68 13.11 -4.44
CA LYS A 14 -2.91 13.88 -4.17
C LYS A 14 -3.83 14.00 -5.38
N THR A 15 -3.31 13.86 -6.60
CA THR A 15 -4.15 13.94 -7.81
C THR A 15 -5.01 12.69 -8.03
N ILE A 16 -4.70 11.57 -7.36
CA ILE A 16 -5.46 10.33 -7.46
C ILE A 16 -6.73 10.45 -6.62
N GLN A 17 -7.89 10.50 -7.28
CA GLN A 17 -9.20 10.72 -6.66
C GLN A 17 -9.97 9.42 -6.40
N GLN A 18 -9.61 8.34 -7.09
CA GLN A 18 -10.25 7.05 -6.96
C GLN A 18 -10.07 6.49 -5.54
N PRO A 19 -11.12 5.91 -4.92
CA PRO A 19 -10.95 5.10 -3.72
C PRO A 19 -9.87 4.05 -3.97
N THR A 20 -8.88 3.98 -3.08
CA THR A 20 -7.72 3.11 -3.25
C THR A 20 -7.52 2.26 -2.01
N LEU A 21 -7.58 0.94 -2.18
CA LEU A 21 -7.13 0.00 -1.16
C LEU A 21 -5.66 -0.34 -1.41
N ILE A 22 -4.80 -0.04 -0.46
CA ILE A 22 -3.40 -0.44 -0.44
C ILE A 22 -3.28 -1.65 0.48
N ILE A 23 -2.74 -2.75 -0.02
CA ILE A 23 -2.52 -3.96 0.76
C ILE A 23 -1.01 -4.24 0.79
N GLY A 24 -0.44 -4.27 1.98
CA GLY A 24 0.98 -4.58 2.20
C GLY A 24 1.19 -5.86 2.98
N ILE A 25 2.39 -6.43 2.91
CA ILE A 25 2.82 -7.52 3.80
C ILE A 25 3.89 -6.97 4.76
N ASN A 26 3.74 -7.22 6.06
CA ASN A 26 4.68 -6.70 7.08
C ASN A 26 6.14 -7.13 6.84
N SER A 27 6.34 -8.35 6.33
CA SER A 27 7.66 -8.92 6.08
C SER A 27 8.20 -8.65 4.66
N ASP A 28 7.51 -7.86 3.82
CA ASP A 28 7.98 -7.57 2.47
C ASP A 28 9.19 -6.62 2.50
N ILE A 29 10.34 -7.13 2.04
CA ILE A 29 11.60 -6.38 1.95
C ILE A 29 11.73 -5.67 0.59
N LEU A 30 11.05 -6.17 -0.45
CA LEU A 30 11.10 -5.60 -1.79
C LEU A 30 10.24 -4.33 -1.90
N CYS A 31 9.08 -4.35 -1.25
CA CYS A 31 8.15 -3.22 -1.18
C CYS A 31 7.82 -2.91 0.28
N PRO A 32 8.70 -2.20 1.01
CA PRO A 32 8.56 -1.98 2.45
C PRO A 32 7.25 -1.30 2.83
N LEU A 33 6.69 -1.68 3.98
CA LEU A 33 5.41 -1.15 4.44
C LEU A 33 5.43 0.37 4.65
N ASP A 34 6.56 0.94 5.05
CA ASP A 34 6.70 2.38 5.27
C ASP A 34 6.45 3.21 3.99
N GLU A 35 6.84 2.69 2.82
CA GLU A 35 6.59 3.35 1.54
C GLU A 35 5.10 3.31 1.16
N GLN A 36 4.43 2.21 1.49
CA GLN A 36 2.99 2.06 1.29
C GLN A 36 2.18 2.94 2.25
N ALA A 37 2.63 3.05 3.50
CA ALA A 37 2.07 3.99 4.48
C ALA A 37 2.28 5.45 4.04
N PHE A 38 3.43 5.76 3.43
CA PHE A 38 3.66 7.07 2.82
C PHE A 38 2.64 7.36 1.70
N MET A 39 2.36 6.39 0.82
CA MET A 39 1.32 6.55 -0.20
C MET A 39 -0.06 6.78 0.41
N ALA A 40 -0.48 5.93 1.34
CA ALA A 40 -1.78 6.03 2.01
C ALA A 40 -1.96 7.38 2.71
N LYS A 41 -0.90 7.93 3.31
CA LYS A 41 -0.91 9.23 3.98
C LYS A 41 -1.14 10.41 3.02
N HIS A 42 -0.72 10.30 1.76
CA HIS A 42 -0.76 11.42 0.80
C HIS A 42 -1.80 11.27 -0.31
N MET A 43 -2.41 10.09 -0.44
CA MET A 43 -3.57 9.86 -1.32
C MET A 43 -4.86 10.17 -0.55
N ILE A 44 -5.80 10.88 -1.19
CA ILE A 44 -6.92 11.50 -0.47
C ILE A 44 -8.00 10.49 -0.02
N ASN A 45 -8.19 9.43 -0.78
CA ASN A 45 -9.20 8.38 -0.56
C ASN A 45 -8.55 7.00 -0.46
N ALA A 46 -7.41 6.91 0.23
CA ALA A 46 -6.67 5.66 0.37
C ALA A 46 -6.78 5.06 1.78
N GLU A 47 -6.92 3.74 1.84
CA GLU A 47 -6.82 2.95 3.07
C GLU A 47 -5.67 1.95 2.93
N LEU A 48 -4.88 1.76 3.99
CA LEU A 48 -3.82 0.75 4.04
C LEU A 48 -4.21 -0.39 4.98
N TYR A 49 -4.09 -1.62 4.49
CA TYR A 49 -4.16 -2.83 5.30
C TYR A 49 -2.86 -3.62 5.19
N ALA A 50 -2.23 -3.83 6.33
CA ALA A 50 -1.03 -4.66 6.42
C ALA A 50 -1.40 -6.08 6.84
N ILE A 51 -0.96 -7.06 6.05
CA ILE A 51 -1.12 -8.48 6.35
C ILE A 51 0.13 -8.96 7.07
N ASP A 52 -0.09 -9.60 8.21
CA ASP A 52 0.97 -10.33 8.88
C ASP A 52 1.15 -11.71 8.22
N SER A 53 2.36 -11.91 7.70
CA SER A 53 2.79 -13.12 6.99
C SER A 53 4.30 -13.27 7.14
N THR A 54 4.79 -14.51 7.14
CA THR A 54 6.24 -14.80 7.21
C THR A 54 6.86 -15.04 5.84
N TYR A 55 6.06 -14.98 4.77
CA TYR A 55 6.48 -15.33 3.40
C TYR A 55 7.06 -14.15 2.61
N GLY A 56 7.21 -12.98 3.23
CA GLY A 56 7.72 -11.80 2.52
C GLY A 56 6.78 -11.38 1.39
N HIS A 57 7.37 -10.98 0.27
CA HIS A 57 6.65 -10.61 -0.95
C HIS A 57 5.72 -11.72 -1.46
N ASP A 58 6.14 -12.99 -1.35
CA ASP A 58 5.33 -14.12 -1.78
C ASP A 58 4.07 -14.30 -0.91
N GLY A 59 3.95 -13.57 0.20
CA GLY A 59 2.72 -13.46 0.99
C GLY A 59 1.50 -13.09 0.13
N PHE A 60 1.66 -12.33 -0.95
CA PHE A 60 0.55 -12.03 -1.87
C PHE A 60 0.01 -13.26 -2.60
N ILE A 61 0.84 -14.28 -2.84
CA ILE A 61 0.47 -15.54 -3.51
C ILE A 61 -0.05 -16.55 -2.48
N ILE A 62 0.52 -16.56 -1.27
CA ILE A 62 0.18 -17.55 -0.23
C ILE A 62 -1.07 -17.13 0.57
N GLU A 63 -1.18 -15.85 0.94
CA GLU A 63 -2.24 -15.33 1.82
C GLU A 63 -3.52 -14.95 1.05
N THR A 64 -3.80 -15.64 -0.06
CA THR A 64 -4.92 -15.35 -0.97
C THR A 64 -6.27 -15.31 -0.26
N GLN A 65 -6.47 -16.12 0.79
CA GLN A 65 -7.71 -16.09 1.59
C GLN A 65 -7.86 -14.78 2.38
N LYS A 66 -6.79 -14.29 3.02
CA LYS A 66 -6.80 -13.02 3.76
C LYS A 66 -7.06 -11.86 2.80
N ILE A 67 -6.35 -11.85 1.67
CA ILE A 67 -6.50 -10.83 0.62
C ILE A 67 -7.91 -10.83 0.06
N THR A 68 -8.47 -12.00 -0.27
CA THR A 68 -9.83 -12.11 -0.80
C THR A 68 -10.87 -11.62 0.20
N THR A 69 -10.67 -11.89 1.49
CA THR A 69 -11.57 -11.43 2.56
C THR A 69 -11.54 -9.90 2.66
N LEU A 70 -10.35 -9.30 2.65
CA LEU A 70 -10.18 -7.85 2.65
C LEU A 70 -10.83 -7.20 1.42
N LEU A 71 -10.58 -7.74 0.22
CA LEU A 71 -11.17 -7.23 -1.02
C LEU A 71 -12.70 -7.28 -1.00
N LYS A 72 -13.29 -8.38 -0.51
CA LYS A 72 -14.75 -8.53 -0.39
C LYS A 72 -15.38 -7.58 0.62
N ALA A 73 -14.64 -7.19 1.66
CA ALA A 73 -15.12 -6.24 2.65
C ALA A 73 -15.03 -4.79 2.15
N TRP A 74 -14.11 -4.51 1.22
CA TRP A 74 -13.85 -3.18 0.68
C TRP A 74 -14.74 -2.81 -0.52
N ILE A 75 -15.07 -3.79 -1.37
CA ILE A 75 -16.01 -3.63 -2.52
C ILE A 75 -17.46 -3.69 -2.01
#